data_AF-A0AB33EH67-F1
#
_entry.id   AF-A0AB33EH67-F1
#
_cell.length_a   1.000
_cell.length_b   1.000
_cell.length_c   1.000
_cell.angle_alpha   90.00
_cell.angle_beta   90.00
_cell.angle_gamma   90.00
#
_symmetry.space_group_name_H-M   'P 1'
#
loop_
_entity.id
_entity.type
_entity.pdbx_description
1 polymer ?
#
loop_
_entity_poly.entity_id
_entity_poly.type
_entity_poly.pdbx_seq_one_letter_code
_entity_poly.pdbx_strand_id
1 'polypeptide(L)' 'MTIKLKLELVSGQSLKGAPLELLSKGVTISRAVADERGNVTFDARPGAIELAVRVDRSILTKG' A
#
# COMPACT_ATOMS: atom_id res chain seq x y z
N MET A 1 -9.17 5.64 11.52
CA MET A 1 -8.77 6.63 10.49
C MET A 1 -8.58 5.87 9.20
N THR A 2 -9.00 6.43 8.07
CA THR A 2 -8.88 5.75 6.78
C THR A 2 -7.91 6.52 5.89
N ILE A 3 -6.99 5.79 5.26
CA ILE A 3 -6.00 6.34 4.33
C ILE A 3 -6.33 5.78 2.96
N LYS A 4 -6.55 6.67 1.99
CA LYS A 4 -6.85 6.31 0.61
C LYS A 4 -5.74 6.83 -0.29
N LEU A 5 -5.27 5.97 -1.18
CA LEU A 5 -4.18 6.27 -2.10
C LEU A 5 -4.58 5.82 -3.51
N LYS A 6 -4.05 6.52 -4.51
CA LYS A 6 -4.06 6.07 -5.90
C LYS A 6 -2.63 5.85 -6.34
N LEU A 7 -2.34 4.67 -6.87
CA LEU A 7 -1.03 4.30 -7.36
C LEU A 7 -1.06 4.09 -8.87
N GLU A 8 -0.18 4.83 -9.53
CA GLU A 8 -0.01 4.81 -10.98
C GLU A 8 1.48 4.72 -11.30
N LEU A 9 1.79 4.04 -12.41
CA LEU A 9 3.09 4.17 -13.04
C LEU A 9 3.26 5.58 -13.61
N VAL A 10 4.49 5.99 -13.89
CA VAL A 10 4.77 7.26 -14.58
C VAL A 10 4.04 7.34 -15.94
N SER A 11 3.72 6.20 -16.56
CA SER A 11 2.91 6.11 -17.77
C SER A 11 1.42 6.42 -17.56
N GLY A 12 0.96 6.62 -16.32
CA GLY A 12 -0.44 6.77 -15.95
C GLY A 12 -1.21 5.45 -15.85
N GLN A 13 -0.55 4.30 -16.10
CA GLN A 13 -1.17 2.99 -15.94
C GLN A 13 -1.40 2.68 -14.46
N SER A 14 -2.55 2.09 -14.13
CA SER A 14 -2.84 1.69 -12.76
C SER A 14 -1.88 0.58 -12.31
N LEU A 15 -1.48 0.64 -11.05
CA LEU A 15 -0.74 -0.44 -10.41
C LEU A 15 -1.67 -1.53 -9.87
N LYS A 16 -2.71 -1.90 -10.64
CA LYS A 16 -3.67 -2.95 -10.28
C LYS A 16 -2.95 -4.21 -9.79
N GLY A 17 -3.44 -4.77 -8.70
CA GLY A 17 -2.91 -6.01 -8.13
C GLY A 17 -1.59 -5.83 -7.37
N ALA A 18 -1.03 -4.62 -7.32
CA ALA A 18 0.16 -4.37 -6.51
C ALA A 18 -0.15 -4.55 -5.02
N PRO A 19 0.59 -5.42 -4.31
CA PRO A 19 0.44 -5.58 -2.87
C PRO A 19 1.21 -4.48 -2.17
N LEU A 20 0.55 -3.81 -1.23
CA LEU A 20 1.11 -2.72 -0.45
C LEU A 20 1.00 -3.00 1.05
N GLU A 21 1.95 -2.43 1.78
CA GLU A 21 1.95 -2.39 3.23
C GLU A 21 1.86 -0.95 3.72
N LEU A 22 1.02 -0.73 4.74
CA LEU A 22 1.05 0.46 5.56
C LEU A 22 1.91 0.20 6.79
N LEU A 23 2.86 1.08 7.04
CA LEU A 23 3.78 1.02 8.15
C LEU A 23 3.54 2.16 9.13
N SER A 24 3.81 1.91 10.41
CA SER A 24 3.95 2.93 11.45
C SER A 24 5.26 2.67 12.18
N LYS A 25 6.14 3.69 12.26
CA LYS A 25 7.49 3.55 12.82
C LYS A 25 8.30 2.38 12.20
N GLY A 26 8.14 2.17 10.89
CA GLY A 26 8.81 1.10 10.16
C GLY A 26 8.24 -0.31 10.37
N VAL A 27 7.15 -0.49 11.14
CA VAL A 27 6.48 -1.79 11.34
C VAL A 27 5.22 -1.86 10.50
N THR A 28 5.01 -2.95 9.75
CA THR A 28 3.76 -3.20 9.02
C THR A 28 2.58 -3.29 9.98
N ILE A 29 1.58 -2.42 9.79
CA ILE A 29 0.35 -2.40 10.58
C ILE A 29 -0.90 -2.75 9.78
N SER A 30 -0.81 -2.75 8.44
CA SER A 30 -1.89 -3.17 7.54
C SER A 30 -1.36 -3.54 6.17
N ARG A 31 -2.09 -4.37 5.42
CA ARG A 31 -1.79 -4.78 4.04
C ARG A 31 -3.03 -4.65 3.17
N ALA A 32 -2.84 -4.28 1.92
CA ALA A 32 -3.91 -4.17 0.95
C ALA A 32 -3.39 -4.38 -0.47
N VAL A 33 -4.28 -4.66 -1.40
CA VAL A 33 -3.98 -4.83 -2.82
C VAL A 33 -4.67 -3.72 -3.60
N ALA A 34 -3.97 -3.14 -4.56
CA ALA A 34 -4.54 -2.11 -5.44
C ALA A 34 -5.66 -2.67 -6.33
N ASP A 35 -6.78 -1.96 -6.37
CA ASP A 35 -7.92 -2.32 -7.22
C ASP A 35 -7.64 -2.06 -8.71
N GLU A 36 -8.62 -2.34 -9.58
CA GLU A 36 -8.58 -2.12 -11.03
C GLU A 36 -8.10 -0.72 -11.43
N ARG A 37 -8.46 0.30 -10.63
CA ARG A 37 -8.15 1.71 -10.86
C ARG A 37 -6.90 2.17 -10.12
N GLY A 38 -6.19 1.26 -9.46
CA GLY A 38 -5.00 1.55 -8.68
C GLY A 38 -5.30 2.15 -7.31
N ASN A 39 -6.55 2.11 -6.82
CA ASN A 39 -6.87 2.61 -5.49
C ASN A 39 -6.52 1.58 -4.43
N VAL A 40 -6.04 2.07 -3.29
CA VAL A 40 -5.81 1.30 -2.07
C VAL A 40 -6.42 2.03 -0.90
N THR A 41 -7.13 1.30 -0.04
CA THR A 41 -7.65 1.82 1.22
C THR A 41 -7.06 1.03 2.37
N PHE A 42 -6.50 1.75 3.34
CA PHE A 42 -6.05 1.19 4.61
C PHE A 42 -6.88 1.74 5.75
N ASP A 43 -7.27 0.84 6.66
CA ASP A 43 -7.76 1.23 7.98
C ASP A 43 -6.60 1.30 8.96
N ALA A 44 -6.22 2.53 9.30
CA ALA A 44 -5.19 2.81 10.28
C ALA A 44 -5.81 2.92 11.68
N ARG A 45 -5.23 2.19 12.63
CA ARG A 45 -5.58 2.30 14.04
C ARG A 45 -5.34 3.75 14.52
N PRO A 46 -6.28 4.33 15.29
CA PRO A 46 -6.05 5.63 15.92
C PRO A 46 -4.74 5.65 16.72
N GLY A 47 -3.99 6.74 16.64
CA GLY A 47 -2.68 6.86 17.31
C GLY A 47 -1.48 6.29 16.54
N ALA A 48 -1.68 5.75 15.34
CA ALA A 48 -0.56 5.42 14.45
C ALA A 48 0.14 6.72 14.00
N ILE A 49 1.46 6.78 14.18
CA ILE A 49 2.30 7.94 13.81
C ILE A 49 3.41 7.50 12.86
N GLU A 50 4.05 8.47 12.19
CA GLU A 50 5.14 8.23 11.23
C GLU A 50 4.75 7.15 10.20
N LEU A 51 3.70 7.48 9.44
CA LEU A 51 3.11 6.54 8.49
C LEU A 51 3.90 6.53 7.19
N ALA A 52 4.15 5.32 6.67
CA ALA A 52 4.77 5.11 5.37
C ALA A 52 4.02 4.02 4.61
N VAL A 53 4.03 4.11 3.28
CA VAL A 53 3.43 3.10 2.40
C VAL A 53 4.54 2.56 1.51
N ARG A 54 4.63 1.24 1.37
CA ARG A 54 5.59 0.60 0.48
C ARG A 54 4.94 -0.54 -0.30
N VAL A 55 5.54 -0.88 -1.44
CA VAL A 55 5.22 -2.11 -2.17
C VAL A 55 5.78 -3.30 -1.39
N ASP A 56 4.93 -4.30 -1.14
CA ASP A 56 5.36 -5.56 -0.56
C ASP A 56 6.15 -6.35 -1.61
N ARG A 57 7.48 -6.31 -1.52
CA ARG A 57 8.35 -7.06 -2.44
C ARG A 57 8.53 -8.52 -2.04
N SER A 58 7.95 -8.98 -0.93
CA SER A 58 8.00 -10.39 -0.55
C SER A 58 7.24 -11.29 -1.51
N ILE A 59 6.30 -10.73 -2.28
CA ILE A 59 5.57 -11.46 -3.34
C ILE A 59 6.42 -11.76 -4.57
N LEU A 60 7.58 -11.12 -4.71
CA LEU A 60 8.53 -11.45 -5.76
C LEU A 60 9.22 -12.73 -5.31
N THR A 61 8.67 -13.88 -5.71
CA THR A 61 9.36 -15.16 -5.54
C THR A 61 10.74 -15.04 -6.18
N LYS A 62 11.79 -15.40 -5.44
CA LYS A 62 13.14 -15.49 -6.00
C LYS A 62 13.05 -16.35 -7.26
N GLY A 63 13.40 -15.74 -8.40
CA GLY A 63 13.53 -16.46 -9.66
C GLY A 63 14.60 -17.54 -9.60
#